data_AF-A0A7C7P3G2-F1
#
_entry.id   AF-A0A7C7P3G2-F1
#
_cell.length_a   1.000
_cell.length_b   1.000
_cell.length_c   1.000
_cell.angle_alpha   90.00
_cell.angle_beta   90.00
_cell.angle_gamma   90.00
#
_symmetry.space_group_name_H-M   'P 1'
#
loop_
_entity.id
_entity.type
_entity.pdbx_description
1 polymer ?
#
loop_
_entity_poly.entity_id
_entity_poly.type
_entity_poly.pdbx_seq_one_letter_code
_entity_poly.pdbx_strand_id
1 'polypeptide(L)'
;QTHFNLKKENCFLSGGYFTLPKHISENITQDDIKTQRCFDKDWLINQGLKPDFKINKLTARGFKQWLLNTFTPTKATWDGMNASGWKKDVLAVNGFDIRMQYGGEDRELGERLINKGVKPIQIRYSAICVHLYHERSYKNETAFAENLAIRKDTKAQNKTWTDFGIEQTI
;
A
#
# COMPACT_ATOMS: atom_id res chain seq x y z
N GLN A 1 -7.58 10.42 -8.79
CA GLN A 1 -9.06 10.34 -8.85
C GLN A 1 -9.66 9.24 -7.97
N THR A 2 -9.31 7.95 -8.15
CA THR A 2 -9.99 6.83 -7.45
C THR A 2 -10.03 6.94 -5.93
N HIS A 3 -8.91 7.26 -5.27
CA HIS A 3 -8.88 7.45 -3.82
C HIS A 3 -9.86 8.52 -3.35
N PHE A 4 -9.95 9.63 -4.08
CA PHE A 4 -10.86 10.72 -3.74
C PHE A 4 -12.33 10.32 -3.88
N ASN A 5 -12.66 9.49 -4.88
CA ASN A 5 -14.03 9.02 -5.12
C ASN A 5 -14.47 7.95 -4.11
N LEU A 6 -13.53 7.13 -3.62
CA LEU A 6 -13.82 6.02 -2.69
C LEU A 6 -13.62 6.40 -1.22
N LYS A 7 -13.15 7.62 -0.93
CA LYS A 7 -12.94 8.06 0.45
C LYS A 7 -14.25 8.00 1.24
N LYS A 8 -14.16 7.55 2.48
CA LYS A 8 -15.26 7.51 3.44
C LYS A 8 -14.73 7.98 4.78
N GLU A 9 -15.52 8.75 5.51
CA GLU A 9 -15.15 9.18 6.86
C GLU A 9 -14.81 7.99 7.76
N ASN A 10 -13.86 8.20 8.68
CA ASN A 10 -13.38 7.18 9.62
C ASN A 10 -12.90 5.89 8.91
N CYS A 11 -12.34 6.04 7.70
CA CYS A 11 -11.77 4.94 6.93
C CYS A 11 -10.44 5.35 6.30
N PHE A 12 -9.58 4.37 6.04
CA PHE A 12 -8.46 4.51 5.11
C PHE A 12 -8.58 3.53 3.95
N LEU A 13 -7.98 3.88 2.81
CA LEU A 13 -8.01 3.09 1.60
C LEU A 13 -6.68 2.36 1.41
N SER A 14 -6.74 1.06 1.15
CA SER A 14 -5.61 0.18 0.86
C SER A 14 -5.62 -0.17 -0.63
N GLY A 15 -4.69 0.41 -1.37
CA GLY A 15 -4.56 0.27 -2.82
C GLY A 15 -3.68 -0.90 -3.25
N GLY A 16 -3.63 -1.09 -4.56
CA GLY A 16 -2.93 -2.19 -5.20
C GLY A 16 -1.70 -1.72 -5.94
N TYR A 17 -0.81 -2.65 -6.22
CA TYR A 17 0.32 -2.44 -7.11
C TYR A 17 0.54 -3.66 -7.98
N PHE A 18 1.12 -3.42 -9.16
CA PHE A 18 1.50 -4.45 -10.11
C PHE A 18 3.01 -4.34 -10.36
N THR A 19 3.78 -5.27 -9.78
CA THR A 19 5.24 -5.29 -9.96
C THR A 19 5.60 -5.82 -11.33
N LEU A 20 6.35 -5.03 -12.08
CA LEU A 20 6.88 -5.45 -13.35
C LEU A 20 8.17 -6.27 -13.17
N PRO A 21 8.42 -7.26 -14.05
CA PRO A 21 9.73 -7.88 -14.19
C PRO A 21 10.82 -6.84 -14.50
N LYS A 22 12.07 -7.15 -14.15
CA LYS A 22 13.25 -6.30 -14.40
C LYS A 22 13.35 -5.86 -15.87
N HIS A 23 13.33 -6.82 -16.80
CA HIS A 23 13.46 -6.54 -18.23
C HIS A 23 12.38 -5.59 -18.78
N ILE A 24 11.12 -5.71 -18.32
CA ILE A 24 10.06 -4.78 -18.75
C ILE A 24 10.28 -3.40 -18.12
N SER A 25 10.66 -3.36 -16.85
CA SER A 25 10.88 -2.10 -16.12
C SER A 25 12.00 -1.28 -16.74
N GLU A 26 13.08 -1.92 -17.18
CA GLU A 26 14.24 -1.30 -17.82
C GLU A 26 13.93 -0.81 -19.25
N ASN A 27 12.93 -1.39 -19.90
CA ASN A 27 12.53 -1.03 -21.28
C ASN A 27 11.42 0.04 -21.33
N ILE A 28 10.77 0.37 -20.20
CA ILE A 28 9.73 1.40 -20.16
C ILE A 28 10.34 2.78 -20.44
N THR A 29 9.77 3.47 -21.43
CA THR A 29 10.16 4.83 -21.77
C THR A 29 9.23 5.86 -21.13
N GLN A 30 9.64 7.14 -21.14
CA GLN A 30 8.76 8.23 -20.74
C GLN A 30 7.50 8.32 -21.61
N ASP A 31 7.58 7.94 -22.89
CA ASP A 31 6.43 7.91 -23.79
C ASP A 31 5.41 6.86 -23.32
N ASP A 32 5.88 5.64 -22.97
CA ASP A 32 5.00 4.58 -22.44
C ASP A 32 4.27 5.01 -21.16
N ILE A 33 4.92 5.83 -20.32
CA ILE A 33 4.31 6.41 -19.11
C ILE A 33 3.25 7.46 -19.49
N LYS A 34 3.60 8.40 -20.38
CA LYS A 34 2.70 9.48 -20.80
C LYS A 34 1.47 8.96 -21.52
N THR A 35 1.64 7.98 -22.41
CA THR A 35 0.54 7.33 -23.14
C THR A 35 -0.12 6.19 -22.34
N GLN A 36 0.35 5.93 -21.11
CA GLN A 36 -0.15 4.90 -20.20
C GLN A 36 -0.10 3.45 -20.74
N ARG A 37 0.77 3.16 -21.73
CA ARG A 37 0.93 1.81 -22.29
C ARG A 37 1.45 0.81 -21.24
N CYS A 38 2.22 1.29 -20.27
CA CYS A 38 2.71 0.44 -19.16
C CYS A 38 1.61 -0.09 -18.22
N PHE A 39 0.35 0.35 -18.39
CA PHE A 39 -0.83 -0.19 -17.71
C PHE A 39 -1.66 -1.13 -18.61
N ASP A 40 -1.36 -1.16 -19.90
CA ASP A 40 -2.09 -1.97 -20.88
C ASP A 40 -1.61 -3.43 -20.83
N LYS A 41 -2.57 -4.35 -20.74
CA LYS A 41 -2.28 -5.78 -20.62
C LYS A 41 -1.59 -6.32 -21.87
N ASP A 42 -2.07 -5.96 -23.05
CA ASP A 42 -1.64 -6.59 -24.29
C ASP A 42 -0.25 -6.06 -24.68
N TRP A 43 0.01 -4.76 -24.45
CA TRP A 43 1.34 -4.18 -24.52
C TRP A 43 2.31 -4.91 -23.58
N LEU A 44 1.95 -5.11 -22.32
CA LEU A 44 2.81 -5.80 -21.35
C LEU A 44 3.11 -7.26 -21.77
N ILE A 45 2.12 -7.98 -22.29
CA ILE A 45 2.30 -9.35 -22.80
C ILE A 45 3.27 -9.35 -23.99
N ASN A 46 3.14 -8.38 -24.90
CA ASN A 46 4.05 -8.21 -26.03
C ASN A 46 5.48 -7.87 -25.58
N GLN A 47 5.65 -7.20 -24.42
CA GLN A 47 6.95 -6.97 -23.79
C GLN A 47 7.49 -8.19 -23.03
N GLY A 48 6.80 -9.34 -23.05
CA GLY A 48 7.24 -10.58 -22.43
C GLY A 48 6.63 -10.87 -21.05
N LEU A 49 5.60 -10.12 -20.61
CA LEU A 49 4.89 -10.43 -19.38
C LEU A 49 4.14 -11.76 -19.52
N LYS A 50 4.45 -12.72 -18.65
CA LYS A 50 3.67 -13.97 -18.54
C LYS A 50 2.31 -13.68 -17.91
N PRO A 51 1.18 -13.98 -18.58
CA PRO A 51 -0.14 -13.72 -18.02
C PRO A 51 -0.42 -14.65 -16.83
N ASP A 52 -0.75 -14.04 -15.70
CA ASP A 52 -1.21 -14.74 -14.49
C ASP A 52 -2.46 -14.05 -13.90
N PHE A 53 -2.98 -14.58 -12.78
CA PHE A 53 -4.15 -14.01 -12.12
C PHE A 53 -3.95 -12.54 -11.69
N LYS A 54 -2.71 -12.08 -11.46
CA LYS A 54 -2.44 -10.71 -11.00
C LYS A 54 -2.75 -9.68 -12.07
N ILE A 55 -2.83 -10.08 -13.35
CA ILE A 55 -3.22 -9.18 -14.45
C ILE A 55 -4.64 -8.60 -14.26
N ASN A 56 -5.46 -9.25 -13.43
CA ASN A 56 -6.75 -8.70 -13.00
C ASN A 56 -6.61 -7.36 -12.26
N LYS A 57 -5.47 -7.06 -11.65
CA LYS A 57 -5.21 -5.73 -11.08
C LYS A 57 -5.36 -4.66 -12.15
N LEU A 58 -4.77 -4.86 -13.32
CA LEU A 58 -4.80 -3.90 -14.42
C LEU A 58 -6.11 -3.90 -15.19
N THR A 59 -6.78 -5.06 -15.28
CA THR A 59 -7.89 -5.28 -16.22
C THR A 59 -9.28 -5.38 -15.58
N ALA A 60 -9.39 -5.62 -14.26
CA ALA A 60 -10.69 -5.75 -13.63
C ALA A 60 -11.45 -4.41 -13.66
N ARG A 61 -12.71 -4.45 -14.10
CA ARG A 61 -13.63 -3.31 -14.14
C ARG A 61 -15.02 -3.75 -13.69
N GLY A 62 -15.86 -2.78 -13.32
CA GLY A 62 -17.27 -3.00 -12.98
C GLY A 62 -17.48 -4.10 -11.93
N PHE A 63 -18.40 -5.02 -12.21
CA PHE A 63 -18.75 -6.11 -11.28
C PHE A 63 -17.55 -6.99 -10.90
N LYS A 64 -16.67 -7.31 -11.85
CA LYS A 64 -15.47 -8.12 -11.58
C LYS A 64 -14.52 -7.43 -10.61
N GLN A 65 -14.32 -6.13 -10.76
CA GLN A 65 -13.51 -5.32 -9.83
C GLN A 65 -14.13 -5.30 -8.44
N TRP A 66 -15.45 -5.11 -8.34
CA TRP A 66 -16.17 -5.17 -7.07
C TRP A 66 -16.00 -6.53 -6.39
N LEU A 67 -16.21 -7.63 -7.13
CA LEU A 67 -16.08 -8.99 -6.62
C LEU A 67 -14.66 -9.24 -6.08
N LEU A 68 -13.64 -8.88 -6.86
CA LEU A 68 -12.24 -9.11 -6.50
C LEU A 68 -11.78 -8.28 -5.30
N ASN A 69 -12.27 -7.05 -5.14
CA ASN A 69 -11.97 -6.26 -3.93
C ASN A 69 -12.70 -6.81 -2.69
N THR A 70 -13.93 -7.29 -2.87
CA THR A 70 -14.77 -7.79 -1.76
C THR A 70 -14.26 -9.11 -1.19
N PHE A 71 -13.87 -10.04 -2.06
CA PHE A 71 -13.53 -11.41 -1.66
C PHE A 71 -12.04 -11.74 -1.72
N THR A 72 -11.16 -10.74 -1.84
CA THR A 72 -9.73 -11.00 -1.81
C THR A 72 -9.29 -11.52 -0.43
N PRO A 73 -8.43 -12.55 -0.37
CA PRO A 73 -7.86 -13.00 0.90
C PRO A 73 -6.82 -12.01 1.45
N THR A 74 -6.42 -10.99 0.67
CA THR A 74 -5.44 -9.99 1.12
C THR A 74 -6.09 -9.00 2.08
N LYS A 75 -5.49 -8.86 3.27
CA LYS A 75 -5.88 -7.85 4.25
C LYS A 75 -5.69 -6.44 3.67
N ALA A 76 -6.61 -5.54 3.99
CA ALA A 76 -6.47 -4.12 3.68
C ALA A 76 -5.60 -3.47 4.76
N THR A 77 -4.27 -3.53 4.58
CA THR A 77 -3.30 -2.85 5.44
C THR A 77 -2.99 -1.46 4.92
N TRP A 78 -2.50 -0.57 5.79
CA TRP A 78 -1.89 0.67 5.32
C TRP A 78 -0.55 0.30 4.69
N ASP A 79 -0.48 0.38 3.36
CA ASP A 79 0.71 0.07 2.59
C ASP A 79 1.13 1.37 1.87
N GLY A 80 2.27 1.96 2.28
CA GLY A 80 2.62 3.34 1.95
C GLY A 80 2.79 3.62 0.46
N MET A 81 3.03 2.59 -0.36
CA MET A 81 3.12 2.77 -1.81
C MET A 81 1.78 3.15 -2.46
N ASN A 82 0.65 2.79 -1.84
CA ASN A 82 -0.66 3.09 -2.39
C ASN A 82 -1.74 3.06 -1.29
N ALA A 83 -1.72 4.06 -0.41
CA ALA A 83 -2.72 4.23 0.63
C ALA A 83 -3.20 5.68 0.73
N SER A 84 -4.36 5.89 1.34
CA SER A 84 -4.83 7.22 1.72
C SER A 84 -5.73 7.16 2.94
N GLY A 85 -5.63 8.13 3.83
CA GLY A 85 -6.52 8.29 4.97
C GLY A 85 -6.79 9.76 5.26
N TRP A 86 -7.68 10.04 6.21
CA TRP A 86 -7.95 11.41 6.63
C TRP A 86 -6.81 11.95 7.48
N LYS A 87 -6.44 13.20 7.22
CA LYS A 87 -5.44 13.92 8.03
C LYS A 87 -5.78 13.87 9.52
N LYS A 88 -7.06 14.11 9.89
CA LYS A 88 -7.50 14.06 11.28
C LYS A 88 -7.24 12.71 11.95
N ASP A 89 -7.40 11.60 11.22
CA ASP A 89 -7.24 10.26 11.77
C ASP A 89 -5.75 9.93 11.93
N VAL A 90 -4.91 10.33 10.98
CA VAL A 90 -3.44 10.18 11.06
C VAL A 90 -2.87 11.01 12.23
N LEU A 91 -3.36 12.24 12.42
CA LEU A 91 -2.95 13.07 13.56
C LEU A 91 -3.46 12.50 14.88
N ALA A 92 -4.66 11.92 14.92
CA ALA A 92 -5.23 11.33 16.13
C ALA A 92 -4.47 10.10 16.66
N VAL A 93 -3.53 9.55 15.89
CA VAL A 93 -2.62 8.48 16.32
C VAL A 93 -1.17 8.94 16.46
N ASN A 94 -0.89 10.23 16.23
CA ASN A 94 0.45 10.84 16.20
C ASN A 94 1.32 10.55 14.97
N GLY A 95 0.73 10.21 13.82
CA GLY A 95 1.52 9.96 12.59
C GLY A 95 2.42 8.73 12.70
N PHE A 96 3.51 8.68 11.93
CA PHE A 96 4.46 7.55 11.92
C PHE A 96 5.33 7.53 13.18
N ASP A 97 5.69 6.32 13.63
CA ASP A 97 6.69 6.15 14.70
C ASP A 97 8.09 6.34 14.13
N ILE A 98 8.76 7.43 14.49
CA ILE A 98 10.04 7.84 13.88
C ILE A 98 11.23 6.96 14.29
N ARG A 99 11.05 6.06 15.27
CA ARG A 99 12.08 5.07 15.61
C ARG A 99 12.17 4.00 14.54
N MET A 100 11.06 3.73 13.83
CA MET A 100 11.01 2.67 12.84
C MET A 100 11.76 3.06 11.57
N GLN A 101 12.57 2.13 11.07
CA GLN A 101 13.23 2.28 9.78
C GLN A 101 12.47 1.51 8.69
N TYR A 102 13.12 1.24 7.55
CA TYR A 102 12.50 0.49 6.47
C TYR A 102 12.01 -0.89 6.94
N GLY A 103 10.71 -1.16 6.74
CA GLY A 103 10.11 -2.48 6.89
C GLY A 103 9.03 -2.56 7.97
N GLY A 104 7.78 -2.32 7.59
CA GLY A 104 6.61 -2.51 8.44
C GLY A 104 6.12 -1.24 9.16
N GLU A 105 6.82 -0.13 9.03
CA GLU A 105 6.48 1.22 9.50
C GLU A 105 5.07 1.65 9.08
N ASP A 106 4.74 1.49 7.80
CA ASP A 106 3.41 1.78 7.24
C ASP A 106 2.31 0.95 7.90
N ARG A 107 2.63 -0.32 8.17
CA ARG A 107 1.67 -1.27 8.74
C ARG A 107 1.41 -0.96 10.19
N GLU A 108 2.41 -0.50 10.92
CA GLU A 108 2.29 -0.07 12.31
C GLU A 108 1.34 1.14 12.43
N LEU A 109 1.51 2.14 11.56
CA LEU A 109 0.57 3.27 11.49
C LEU A 109 -0.87 2.77 11.23
N GLY A 110 -1.04 1.87 10.25
CA GLY A 110 -2.34 1.26 9.95
C GLY A 110 -2.92 0.49 11.14
N GLU A 111 -2.08 -0.20 11.93
CA GLU A 111 -2.48 -0.94 13.12
C GLU A 111 -3.00 0.01 14.22
N ARG A 112 -2.30 1.12 14.50
CA ARG A 112 -2.80 2.14 15.42
C ARG A 112 -4.11 2.78 14.97
N LEU A 113 -4.26 3.06 13.68
CA LEU A 113 -5.52 3.57 13.10
C LEU A 113 -6.67 2.58 13.32
N ILE A 114 -6.44 1.29 13.06
CA ILE A 114 -7.43 0.22 13.30
C ILE A 114 -7.79 0.14 14.78
N ASN A 115 -6.81 0.17 15.68
CA ASN A 115 -7.04 0.16 17.13
C ASN A 115 -7.87 1.39 17.57
N LYS A 116 -7.70 2.54 16.91
CA LYS A 116 -8.49 3.77 17.14
C LYS A 116 -9.92 3.68 16.58
N GLY A 117 -10.25 2.63 15.81
CA GLY A 117 -11.56 2.40 15.21
C GLY A 117 -11.72 2.87 13.76
N VAL A 118 -10.63 3.26 13.10
CA VAL A 118 -10.62 3.60 11.67
C VAL A 118 -10.71 2.32 10.85
N LYS A 119 -11.64 2.28 9.89
CA LYS A 119 -11.91 1.07 9.12
C LYS A 119 -11.08 1.01 7.82
N PRO A 120 -10.35 -0.08 7.56
CA PRO A 120 -9.66 -0.25 6.29
C PRO A 120 -10.65 -0.59 5.17
N ILE A 121 -10.46 -0.02 3.98
CA ILE A 121 -11.22 -0.34 2.76
C ILE A 121 -10.25 -0.87 1.70
N GLN A 122 -10.54 -2.07 1.22
CA GLN A 122 -9.76 -2.72 0.17
C GLN A 122 -10.12 -2.14 -1.21
N ILE A 123 -9.14 -1.56 -1.90
CA ILE A 123 -9.30 -1.01 -3.25
C ILE A 123 -8.20 -1.48 -4.21
N ARG A 124 -7.53 -2.59 -3.90
CA ARG A 124 -6.41 -3.17 -4.67
C ARG A 124 -6.67 -3.57 -6.13
N TYR A 125 -7.92 -3.63 -6.58
CA TYR A 125 -8.30 -3.82 -7.98
C TYR A 125 -8.93 -2.56 -8.59
N SER A 126 -9.07 -1.49 -7.80
CA SER A 126 -9.66 -0.21 -8.22
C SER A 126 -8.60 0.87 -8.43
N ALA A 127 -7.54 0.88 -7.61
CA ALA A 127 -6.44 1.83 -7.68
C ALA A 127 -5.13 1.05 -7.75
N ILE A 128 -4.47 1.08 -8.92
CA ILE A 128 -3.23 0.34 -9.18
C ILE A 128 -2.09 1.29 -9.47
N CYS A 129 -0.97 1.09 -8.78
CA CYS A 129 0.32 1.61 -9.18
C CYS A 129 1.11 0.52 -9.93
N VAL A 130 1.66 0.84 -11.10
CA VAL A 130 2.67 -0.01 -11.74
C VAL A 130 3.99 0.25 -11.03
N HIS A 131 4.60 -0.82 -10.52
CA HIS A 131 5.84 -0.75 -9.75
C HIS A 131 7.00 -1.22 -10.61
N LEU A 132 7.86 -0.28 -10.99
CA LEU A 132 9.11 -0.57 -11.68
C LEU A 132 10.02 -1.40 -10.77
N TYR A 133 10.69 -2.38 -11.35
CA TYR A 133 11.66 -3.20 -10.63
C TYR A 133 12.80 -2.32 -10.09
N HIS A 134 13.19 -2.60 -8.85
CA HIS A 134 14.42 -2.10 -8.27
C HIS A 134 14.95 -3.12 -7.26
N GLU A 135 16.25 -3.08 -7.01
CA GLU A 135 16.88 -3.86 -5.95
C GLU A 135 16.52 -3.28 -4.58
N ARG A 136 16.67 -4.10 -3.53
CA ARG A 136 16.26 -3.74 -2.16
C ARG A 136 17.47 -3.70 -1.22
N SER A 137 18.51 -2.96 -1.60
CA SER A 137 19.75 -2.82 -0.85
C SER A 137 19.59 -2.13 0.52
N TYR A 138 18.51 -1.39 0.71
CA TYR A 138 18.16 -0.71 1.95
C TYR A 138 17.64 -1.64 3.07
N LYS A 139 17.47 -2.95 2.81
CA LYS A 139 16.96 -3.90 3.81
C LYS A 139 18.01 -4.15 4.90
N ASN A 140 17.61 -4.00 6.15
CA ASN A 140 18.43 -4.26 7.33
C ASN A 140 17.68 -5.21 8.29
N GLU A 141 18.30 -6.34 8.65
CA GLU A 141 17.68 -7.35 9.50
C GLU A 141 17.48 -6.89 10.94
N THR A 142 18.44 -6.15 11.49
CA THR A 142 18.36 -5.55 12.83
C THR A 142 17.19 -4.59 12.92
N ALA A 143 17.10 -3.65 11.96
CA ALA A 143 16.00 -2.71 11.89
C ALA A 143 14.64 -3.39 11.68
N PHE A 144 14.61 -4.47 10.89
CA PHE A 144 13.40 -5.26 10.71
C PHE A 144 12.94 -5.93 12.01
N ALA A 145 13.86 -6.46 12.81
CA ALA A 145 13.55 -7.05 14.12
C ALA A 145 13.03 -6.00 15.12
N GLU A 146 13.63 -4.82 15.17
CA GLU A 146 13.17 -3.69 15.99
C GLU A 146 11.76 -3.24 15.58
N ASN A 147 11.53 -3.05 14.29
CA ASN A 147 10.21 -2.72 13.75
C ASN A 147 9.17 -3.79 14.07
N LEU A 148 9.54 -5.06 14.00
CA LEU A 148 8.65 -6.17 14.32
C LEU A 148 8.28 -6.17 15.81
N ALA A 149 9.23 -5.84 16.70
CA ALA A 149 8.97 -5.71 18.12
C ALA A 149 7.98 -4.58 18.42
N ILE A 150 8.17 -3.40 17.82
CA ILE A 150 7.25 -2.25 17.95
C ILE A 150 5.85 -2.65 17.49
N ARG A 151 5.71 -3.26 16.31
CA ARG A 151 4.41 -3.72 15.79
C ARG A 151 3.73 -4.77 16.66
N LYS A 152 4.51 -5.72 17.17
CA LYS A 152 3.99 -6.76 18.07
C LYS A 152 3.41 -6.13 19.33
N ASP A 153 4.11 -5.16 19.89
CA ASP A 153 3.68 -4.41 21.06
C ASP A 153 2.44 -3.54 20.78
N THR A 154 2.41 -2.80 19.66
CA THR A 154 1.23 -2.04 19.19
C THR A 154 -0.02 -2.91 19.11
N LYS A 155 0.10 -4.15 18.60
CA LYS A 155 -1.02 -5.10 18.55
C LYS A 155 -1.38 -5.65 19.92
N ALA A 156 -0.39 -6.09 20.69
CA ALA A 156 -0.62 -6.75 21.98
C ALA A 156 -1.31 -5.82 22.97
N GLN A 157 -0.97 -4.53 22.95
CA GLN A 157 -1.52 -3.53 23.86
C GLN A 157 -2.66 -2.70 23.24
N ASN A 158 -3.09 -3.01 22.00
CA ASN A 158 -4.04 -2.20 21.24
C ASN A 158 -3.69 -0.69 21.24
N LYS A 159 -2.39 -0.37 21.05
CA LYS A 159 -1.93 1.03 21.09
C LYS A 159 -2.63 1.82 20.01
N THR A 160 -3.06 3.03 20.36
CA THR A 160 -3.69 3.98 19.44
C THR A 160 -2.84 5.23 19.22
N TRP A 161 -1.72 5.35 19.93
CA TRP A 161 -0.82 6.49 19.93
C TRP A 161 0.63 5.98 20.02
N THR A 162 1.57 6.75 19.47
CA THR A 162 3.00 6.58 19.75
C THR A 162 3.55 7.87 20.34
N ASP A 163 4.42 7.76 21.35
CA ASP A 163 5.11 8.91 21.94
C ASP A 163 6.25 9.42 21.05
N PHE A 164 6.57 8.69 19.98
CA PHE A 164 7.65 8.97 19.04
C PHE A 164 7.09 9.38 17.67
N GLY A 165 6.06 10.22 17.68
CA GLY A 165 5.32 10.61 16.49
C GLY A 165 5.64 12.04 16.03
N ILE A 166 4.62 12.71 15.51
CA ILE A 166 4.67 14.13 15.12
C ILE A 166 4.88 15.01 16.35
N GLU A 167 4.07 14.80 17.38
CA GLU A 167 4.24 15.41 18.70
C GLU A 167 5.20 14.54 19.50
N GLN A 168 6.32 15.12 19.92
CA GLN A 168 7.27 14.45 20.80
C GLN A 168 7.01 14.93 22.23
N THR A 169 6.68 13.99 23.11
CA THR A 169 6.67 14.27 24.55
C THR A 169 8.11 14.27 25.02
N ILE A 170 8.68 15.45 25.26
CA ILE A 170 10.02 15.64 25.83
C ILE A 170 10.00 15.24 27.31
#